data_AF-A0A936B8B5-F1
#
_entry.id   AF-A0A936B8B5-F1
#
_cell.length_a   1.000
_cell.length_b   1.000
_cell.length_c   1.000
_cell.angle_alpha   90.00
_cell.angle_beta   90.00
_cell.angle_gamma   90.00
#
_symmetry.space_group_name_H-M   'P 1'
#
loop_
_entity.id
_entity.type
_entity.pdbx_description
1 polymer ?
#
loop_
_entity_poly.entity_id
_entity_poly.type
_entity_poly.pdbx_seq_one_letter_code
_entity_poly.pdbx_strand_id
1 'polypeptide(L)'
;FWRSLTYALIQGASRALQIERRDIGAVLYPEQHGSSWRPTVVLYDNVPGGAGHVQQIEKEMLAVITAALEILDCDCETSCYRCLREYSNQFEHYLLDRNPIRTFLTPVTN
;
A
#
# COMPACT_ATOMS: atom_id res chain seq x y z
N PHE A 1 -9.54 1.14 6.43
CA PHE A 1 -8.90 2.20 5.60
C PHE A 1 -7.38 2.06 5.59
N TRP A 2 -6.64 2.46 6.64
CA TRP A 2 -5.17 2.55 6.58
C TRP A 2 -4.45 1.26 6.21
N ARG A 3 -4.90 0.11 6.73
CA ARG A 3 -4.36 -1.21 6.31
C ARG A 3 -4.57 -1.47 4.82
N SER A 4 -5.77 -1.24 4.30
CA SER A 4 -6.05 -1.35 2.86
C SER A 4 -5.15 -0.42 2.04
N LEU A 5 -4.96 0.83 2.47
CA LEU A 5 -4.09 1.79 1.79
C LEU A 5 -2.65 1.27 1.76
N THR A 6 -2.14 0.82 2.91
CA THR A 6 -0.79 0.25 3.01
C THR A 6 -0.59 -0.93 2.07
N TYR A 7 -1.51 -1.90 2.06
CA TYR A 7 -1.39 -3.06 1.17
C TYR A 7 -1.51 -2.68 -0.30
N ALA A 8 -2.41 -1.75 -0.66
CA ALA A 8 -2.52 -1.25 -2.02
C ALA A 8 -1.21 -0.60 -2.49
N LEU A 9 -0.58 0.23 -1.66
CA LEU A 9 0.68 0.90 -2.00
C LEU A 9 1.84 -0.10 -2.14
N ILE A 10 1.94 -1.09 -1.24
CA ILE A 10 3.01 -2.10 -1.36
C ILE A 10 2.81 -2.96 -2.61
N GLN A 11 1.58 -3.40 -2.90
CA GLN A 11 1.34 -4.19 -4.12
C GLN A 11 1.52 -3.36 -5.38
N GLY A 12 1.11 -2.08 -5.36
CA GLY A 12 1.39 -1.13 -6.42
C GLY A 12 2.89 -0.95 -6.66
N ALA A 13 3.69 -0.84 -5.60
CA ALA A 13 5.14 -0.73 -5.70
C ALA A 13 5.77 -2.00 -6.27
N SER A 14 5.34 -3.16 -5.79
CA SER A 14 5.80 -4.46 -6.28
C SER A 14 5.50 -4.62 -7.78
N ARG A 15 4.28 -4.27 -8.21
CA ARG A 15 3.86 -4.34 -9.62
C ARG A 15 4.58 -3.32 -10.51
N ALA A 16 4.61 -2.06 -10.12
CA ALA A 16 5.17 -0.98 -10.93
C ALA A 16 6.69 -1.06 -11.06
N LEU A 17 7.36 -1.37 -9.95
CA LEU A 17 8.83 -1.28 -9.86
C LEU A 17 9.52 -2.64 -9.88
N GLN A 18 8.76 -3.72 -10.03
CA GLN A 18 9.25 -5.11 -10.02
C GLN A 18 10.03 -5.44 -8.75
N ILE A 19 9.61 -4.84 -7.63
CA ILE A 19 10.20 -5.10 -6.31
C ILE A 19 9.53 -6.33 -5.73
N GLU A 20 10.34 -7.27 -5.24
CA GLU A 20 9.83 -8.45 -4.56
C GLU A 20 8.98 -8.02 -3.36
N ARG A 21 7.75 -8.54 -3.27
CA ARG A 21 6.78 -8.10 -2.27
C ARG A 21 7.36 -8.15 -0.84
N ARG A 22 8.12 -9.20 -0.53
CA ARG A 22 8.71 -9.40 0.80
C ARG A 22 9.86 -8.42 1.13
N ASP A 23 10.40 -7.73 0.13
CA ASP A 23 11.52 -6.80 0.25
C ASP A 23 11.05 -5.37 0.59
N ILE A 24 9.73 -5.14 0.62
CA ILE A 24 9.12 -3.90 1.13
C ILE A 24 8.23 -4.21 2.33
N GLY A 25 8.54 -3.59 3.46
CA GLY A 25 7.71 -3.60 4.66
C GLY A 25 6.96 -2.29 4.85
N ALA A 26 5.96 -2.32 5.73
CA ALA A 26 5.31 -1.09 6.18
C ALA A 26 4.80 -1.20 7.61
N VAL A 27 4.81 -0.08 8.31
CA VAL A 27 4.18 0.07 9.62
C VAL A 27 3.24 1.25 9.61
N LEU A 28 2.10 1.10 10.30
CA LEU A 28 1.23 2.23 10.62
C LEU A 28 1.73 2.85 11.90
N TYR A 29 2.24 4.07 11.80
CA TYR A 29 2.76 4.82 12.93
C TYR A 29 1.79 5.96 13.28
N PRO A 30 1.30 6.06 14.53
CA PRO A 30 0.55 7.22 14.96
C PRO A 30 1.52 8.38 15.17
N GLU A 31 1.34 9.46 14.42
CA GLU A 31 2.13 10.68 14.54
C GLU A 31 1.32 11.78 15.23
N GLN A 32 1.93 12.46 16.20
CA GLN A 32 1.30 13.56 16.90
C GLN A 32 1.38 14.83 16.03
N HIS A 33 0.23 15.42 15.76
CA HIS A 33 0.11 16.67 15.02
C HIS A 33 -0.66 17.69 15.86
N GLY A 34 0.08 18.47 16.65
CA GLY A 34 -0.46 19.38 17.64
C GLY A 34 -1.23 18.63 18.74
N SER A 35 -2.52 18.94 18.89
CA SER A 35 -3.44 18.27 19.82
C SER A 35 -4.14 17.05 19.22
N SER A 36 -3.84 16.68 17.96
CA SER A 36 -4.47 15.56 17.24
C SER A 36 -3.47 14.47 16.88
N TRP A 37 -3.96 13.25 16.65
CA TRP A 37 -3.16 12.15 16.12
C TRP A 37 -3.52 11.90 14.66
N ARG A 38 -2.49 11.67 13.83
CA ARG A 38 -2.65 11.28 12.44
C ARG A 38 -1.95 9.94 12.19
N PRO A 39 -2.59 8.98 11.51
CA PRO A 39 -1.94 7.76 11.10
C PRO A 39 -1.04 8.02 9.89
N THR A 40 0.21 7.56 9.99
CA THR A 40 1.22 7.66 8.95
C THR A 40 1.61 6.27 8.47
N VAL A 41 1.63 6.05 7.15
CA VAL A 41 2.17 4.83 6.55
C VAL A 41 3.66 5.03 6.36
N VAL A 42 4.47 4.28 7.09
CA VAL A 42 5.94 4.30 6.94
C VAL A 42 6.34 3.07 6.15
N LEU A 43 6.89 3.27 4.96
CA LEU A 43 7.49 2.21 4.13
C LEU A 43 8.98 2.05 4.46
N TYR A 44 9.47 0.82 4.45
CA TYR A 44 10.88 0.53 4.69
C TYR A 44 11.37 -0.65 3.84
N ASP A 45 12.66 -0.65 3.51
CA ASP A 45 13.30 -1.78 2.86
C ASP A 45 13.40 -2.93 3.86
N ASN A 46 12.82 -4.08 3.52
CA ASN A 46 12.85 -5.28 4.33
C ASN A 46 13.96 -6.25 3.87
N VAL A 47 15.14 -5.68 3.59
CA VAL A 47 16.34 -6.39 3.14
C VAL A 47 17.52 -5.95 4.01
N PRO A 48 18.39 -6.87 4.48
CA PRO A 48 19.58 -6.50 5.25
C PRO A 48 20.44 -5.46 4.50
N GLY A 49 20.76 -4.35 5.16
CA GLY A 49 21.57 -3.26 4.59
C GLY A 49 20.81 -2.23 3.76
N GLY A 50 19.53 -2.46 3.46
CA GLY A 50 18.72 -1.58 2.61
C GLY A 50 19.07 -1.73 1.11
N ALA A 51 18.05 -1.81 0.26
CA ALA A 51 18.21 -1.99 -1.18
C ALA A 51 17.87 -0.72 -1.99
N GLY A 52 17.40 0.34 -1.32
CA GLY A 52 16.97 1.59 -1.94
C GLY A 52 15.55 1.53 -2.51
N HIS A 53 14.74 0.52 -2.16
CA HIS A 53 13.38 0.37 -2.71
C HIS A 53 12.49 1.54 -2.33
N VAL A 54 12.54 2.00 -1.07
CA VAL A 54 11.75 3.17 -0.64
C VAL A 54 12.14 4.45 -1.38
N GLN A 55 13.43 4.64 -1.68
CA GLN A 55 13.88 5.79 -2.48
C GLN A 55 13.38 5.70 -3.92
N GLN A 56 13.28 4.50 -4.48
CA GLN A 56 12.70 4.29 -5.80
C GLN A 56 11.19 4.54 -5.80
N ILE A 57 10.48 4.07 -4.78
CA ILE A 57 9.04 4.32 -4.57
C ILE A 57 8.75 5.82 -4.48
N GLU A 58 9.57 6.58 -3.76
CA GLU A 58 9.43 8.03 -3.65
C GLU A 58 9.51 8.71 -5.03
N LYS A 59 10.51 8.33 -5.84
CA LYS A 59 10.71 8.91 -7.18
C LYS A 59 9.62 8.54 -8.17
N GLU A 60 9.10 7.31 -8.06
CA GLU A 60 8.12 6.74 -8.98
C GLU A 60 6.71 6.62 -8.35
N MET A 61 6.39 7.50 -7.39
CA MET A 61 5.18 7.38 -6.58
C MET A 61 3.89 7.37 -7.43
N LEU A 62 3.85 8.15 -8.51
CA LEU A 62 2.71 8.14 -9.43
C LEU A 62 2.55 6.78 -10.12
N ALA A 63 3.63 6.14 -10.56
CA ALA A 63 3.58 4.80 -11.14
C ALA A 63 3.08 3.77 -10.12
N VAL A 64 3.53 3.88 -8.86
CA VAL A 64 3.05 3.05 -7.75
C VAL A 64 1.55 3.21 -7.51
N ILE A 65 1.05 4.45 -7.49
CA ILE A 65 -0.38 4.74 -7.28
C ILE A 65 -1.22 4.25 -8.47
N THR A 66 -0.77 4.46 -9.70
CA THR A 66 -1.45 3.95 -10.90
C THR A 66 -1.56 2.43 -10.88
N ALA A 67 -0.47 1.73 -10.58
CA ALA A 67 -0.49 0.27 -10.44
C ALA A 67 -1.38 -0.18 -9.28
N ALA A 68 -1.42 0.55 -8.17
CA ALA A 68 -2.34 0.27 -7.07
C ALA A 68 -3.81 0.42 -7.51
N LEU A 69 -4.15 1.46 -8.29
CA LEU A 69 -5.50 1.64 -8.83
C LEU A 69 -5.91 0.51 -9.78
N GLU A 70 -5.01 0.02 -10.63
CA GLU A 70 -5.24 -1.17 -11.47
C GLU A 70 -5.56 -2.40 -10.62
N ILE A 71 -4.79 -2.64 -9.55
CA ILE A 71 -4.98 -3.77 -8.64
C ILE A 71 -6.32 -3.65 -7.89
N LEU A 72 -6.71 -2.43 -7.51
CA LEU A 72 -7.97 -2.15 -6.85
C LEU A 72 -9.17 -2.26 -7.79
N ASP A 73 -8.98 -2.25 -9.11
CA ASP A 73 -10.01 -2.51 -10.13
C ASP A 73 -10.32 -4.00 -10.25
N CYS A 74 -10.91 -4.52 -9.16
CA CYS A 74 -11.34 -5.89 -9.02
C CYS A 74 -12.89 -5.97 -9.02
N ASP A 75 -13.45 -7.16 -9.13
CA ASP A 75 -14.89 -7.46 -9.11
C ASP A 75 -15.36 -8.05 -7.76
N CYS A 76 -14.48 -8.11 -6.75
CA CYS A 76 -14.85 -8.54 -5.40
C CYS A 76 -15.56 -7.44 -4.58
N GLU A 77 -16.37 -7.84 -3.59
CA GLU A 77 -17.14 -6.89 -2.77
C GLU A 77 -16.25 -5.97 -1.92
N THR A 78 -15.32 -6.54 -1.13
CA THR A 78 -14.44 -5.78 -0.21
C THR A 78 -12.97 -6.00 -0.52
N SER A 79 -12.50 -7.24 -0.45
CA SER A 79 -11.12 -7.63 -0.73
C SER A 79 -11.03 -9.11 -1.10
N CYS A 80 -10.05 -9.48 -1.92
CA CYS A 80 -9.74 -10.86 -2.28
C CYS A 80 -8.24 -11.02 -2.56
N TYR A 81 -7.81 -12.25 -2.85
CA TYR A 81 -6.41 -12.56 -3.17
C TYR A 81 -5.91 -11.96 -4.48
N ARG A 82 -6.81 -11.46 -5.35
CA ARG A 82 -6.42 -10.73 -6.56
C ARG A 82 -6.13 -9.25 -6.33
N CYS A 83 -6.50 -8.67 -5.17
CA CYS A 83 -6.39 -7.22 -4.96
C CYS A 83 -5.69 -6.78 -3.67
N LEU A 84 -6.07 -7.27 -2.49
CA LEU A 84 -5.52 -6.78 -1.21
C LEU A 84 -5.08 -7.90 -0.28
N ARG A 85 -5.61 -9.12 -0.48
CA ARG A 85 -5.30 -10.25 0.40
C ARG A 85 -4.05 -10.96 -0.08
N GLU A 86 -3.19 -11.26 0.87
CA GLU A 86 -2.05 -12.15 0.74
C GLU A 86 -2.07 -13.13 1.91
N TYR A 87 -1.33 -14.23 1.82
CA TYR A 87 -1.17 -15.15 2.95
C TYR A 87 -0.53 -14.46 4.16
N SER A 88 0.39 -13.53 3.92
CA SER A 88 1.12 -12.77 4.94
C SER A 88 0.20 -11.87 5.79
N ASN A 89 -0.92 -11.40 5.23
CA ASN A 89 -1.86 -10.49 5.91
C ASN A 89 -3.19 -11.16 6.30
N GLN A 90 -3.23 -12.50 6.38
CA GLN A 90 -4.43 -13.27 6.71
C GLN A 90 -5.14 -12.81 7.99
N PHE A 91 -4.38 -12.41 9.01
CA PHE A 91 -4.91 -11.93 10.29
C PHE A 91 -5.63 -10.59 10.18
N GLU A 92 -5.48 -9.88 9.06
CA GLU A 92 -6.07 -8.57 8.84
C GLU A 92 -7.09 -8.56 7.71
N HIS A 93 -7.39 -9.70 7.05
CA HIS A 93 -8.32 -9.76 5.91
C HIS A 93 -9.68 -9.12 6.20
N TYR A 94 -10.18 -9.24 7.43
CA TYR A 94 -11.46 -8.66 7.85
C TYR A 94 -11.44 -7.12 7.93
N LEU A 95 -10.27 -6.49 7.93
CA LEU A 95 -10.08 -5.04 7.93
C LEU A 95 -9.94 -4.46 6.51
N LEU A 96 -9.83 -5.32 5.49
CA LEU A 96 -9.48 -4.94 4.13
C LEU A 96 -10.71 -4.67 3.28
N ASP A 97 -10.81 -3.43 2.85
CA ASP A 97 -11.79 -2.93 1.88
C ASP A 97 -11.08 -2.06 0.84
N ARG A 98 -11.24 -2.41 -0.44
CA ARG A 98 -10.64 -1.74 -1.61
C ARG A 98 -11.38 -0.47 -2.01
N ASN A 99 -12.70 -0.41 -1.78
CA ASN A 99 -13.56 0.65 -2.30
C ASN A 99 -13.16 2.04 -1.79
N PRO A 100 -12.98 2.27 -0.48
CA PRO A 100 -12.60 3.60 0.00
C PRO A 100 -11.19 3.99 -0.44
N ILE A 101 -10.31 3.03 -0.73
CA ILE A 101 -8.94 3.30 -1.17
C ILE A 101 -8.92 3.69 -2.65
N ARG A 102 -9.68 2.98 -3.49
CA ARG A 102 -9.85 3.36 -4.89
C ARG A 102 -10.36 4.79 -4.99
N THR A 103 -11.41 5.13 -4.25
CA THR A 103 -11.96 6.50 -4.22
C THR A 103 -10.92 7.52 -3.76
N PHE A 104 -10.12 7.19 -2.74
CA PHE A 104 -9.09 8.08 -2.21
C PHE A 104 -7.94 8.33 -3.19
N LEU A 105 -7.49 7.31 -3.92
CA LEU A 105 -6.34 7.41 -4.83
C LEU A 105 -6.70 7.93 -6.22
N THR A 106 -7.95 7.79 -6.67
CA THR A 106 -8.39 8.19 -8.03
C THR A 106 -8.02 9.63 -8.40
N PRO A 107 -8.16 10.65 -7.51
CA PRO A 107 -7.81 12.02 -7.86
C PRO A 107 -6.31 12.26 -8.10
N VAL A 108 -5.42 11.34 -7.69
CA VAL A 108 -3.97 11.53 -7.77
C VAL A 108 -3.42 11.28 -9.18
N THR A 109 -4.15 10.53 -10.01
CA THR A 109 -3.74 10.17 -11.38
C THR A 109 -4.43 11.01 -12.46
N ASN A 110 -5.28 11.97 -12.09
CA ASN A 110 -6.00 12.86 -13.01
C ASN A 110 -5.36 14.25 -13.08
#